data_AF-D7N9B8-F1
#
_entry.id   AF-D7N9B8-F1
#
_cell.length_a   1.000
_cell.length_b   1.000
_cell.length_c   1.000
_cell.angle_alpha   90.00
_cell.angle_beta   90.00
_cell.angle_gamma   90.00
#
_symmetry.space_group_name_H-M   'P 1'
#
loop_
_entity.id
_entity.type
_entity.pdbx_description
1 polymer ?
#
loop_
_entity_poly.entity_id
_entity_poly.type
_entity_poly.pdbx_seq_one_letter_code
_entity_poly.pdbx_strand_id
1 'polypeptide(L)'
;MNFTLNETDYKVDDLQQSILRVVNTWGDSQNFPQMKDYGVTKESLLSYLFDKQSILDSMGSERFQLTLLGIFVVIPIFIASLFPEKKLPFGPYTAIVCGVGGALLFGLLKLFMNFLIRKRLAKLYDEDHEAYIAQVLSYRDKHLK
;
A
#
# COMPACT_ATOMS: atom_id res chain seq x y z
N MET A 1 -19.51 11.24 25.22
CA MET A 1 -18.29 11.62 24.47
C MET A 1 -18.66 11.57 22.99
N ASN A 2 -18.85 12.73 22.35
CA ASN A 2 -19.20 12.83 20.93
C ASN A 2 -17.92 12.68 20.10
N PHE A 3 -17.77 11.54 19.43
CA PHE A 3 -16.83 11.39 18.33
C PHE A 3 -17.48 11.95 17.06
N THR A 4 -17.13 13.19 16.72
CA THR A 4 -17.36 13.74 15.39
C THR A 4 -16.36 13.11 14.44
N LEU A 5 -16.82 12.17 13.60
CA LEU A 5 -16.04 11.61 12.51
C LEU A 5 -15.89 12.69 11.43
N ASN A 6 -14.80 13.46 11.51
CA ASN A 6 -14.31 14.25 10.39
C ASN A 6 -13.67 13.27 9.39
N GLU A 7 -14.52 12.71 8.53
CA GLU A 7 -14.13 11.83 7.42
C GLU A 7 -13.30 12.61 6.40
N THR A 8 -11.97 12.56 6.49
CA THR A 8 -11.07 12.84 5.35
C THR A 8 -9.64 12.28 5.49
N ASP A 9 -9.33 11.48 6.52
CA ASP A 9 -8.01 10.86 6.68
C ASP A 9 -8.15 9.33 6.84
N TYR A 10 -8.44 8.64 5.73
CA TYR A 10 -8.37 7.18 5.67
C TYR A 10 -6.89 6.80 5.55
N LYS A 11 -6.21 6.69 6.70
CA LYS A 11 -4.76 6.61 6.79
C LYS A 11 -4.32 5.34 7.49
N VAL A 12 -3.94 4.33 6.70
CA VAL A 12 -2.72 3.49 6.80
C VAL A 12 -2.45 2.65 8.09
N ASP A 13 -2.89 3.08 9.27
CA ASP A 13 -2.73 2.44 10.58
C ASP A 13 -3.73 1.28 10.83
N ASP A 14 -4.65 1.03 9.88
CA ASP A 14 -5.87 0.27 10.12
C ASP A 14 -5.65 -1.23 10.36
N LEU A 15 -4.67 -1.87 9.71
CA LEU A 15 -4.51 -3.34 9.82
C LEU A 15 -3.97 -3.77 11.18
N GLN A 16 -2.84 -3.20 11.61
CA GLN A 16 -2.25 -3.48 12.92
C GLN A 16 -3.19 -3.06 14.04
N GLN A 17 -3.77 -1.85 13.97
CA GLN A 17 -4.68 -1.37 15.01
C GLN A 17 -5.99 -2.14 15.04
N SER A 18 -6.56 -2.54 13.89
CA SER A 18 -7.77 -3.36 13.85
C SER A 18 -7.54 -4.73 14.47
N ILE A 19 -6.44 -5.41 14.14
CA ILE A 19 -6.16 -6.75 14.68
C ILE A 19 -5.86 -6.65 16.17
N LEU A 20 -5.06 -5.66 16.60
CA LEU A 20 -4.75 -5.44 18.01
C LEU A 20 -6.00 -5.13 18.83
N ARG A 21 -6.94 -4.35 18.28
CA ARG A 21 -8.23 -4.07 18.92
C ARG A 21 -9.04 -5.35 19.11
N VAL A 22 -9.20 -6.15 18.05
CA VAL A 22 -9.96 -7.42 18.12
C VAL A 22 -9.33 -8.37 19.14
N VAL A 23 -8.01 -8.54 19.11
CA VAL A 23 -7.26 -9.38 20.05
C VAL A 23 -7.39 -8.87 21.49
N ASN A 24 -7.28 -7.57 21.74
CA ASN A 24 -7.42 -7.03 23.10
C ASN A 24 -8.88 -7.09 23.61
N THR A 25 -9.87 -7.04 22.72
CA THR A 25 -11.29 -7.08 23.10
C THR A 25 -11.80 -8.51 23.29
N TRP A 26 -11.33 -9.48 22.50
CA TRP A 26 -11.88 -10.84 22.45
C TRP A 26 -10.87 -11.94 22.80
N GLY A 27 -9.60 -11.60 23.03
CA GLY A 27 -8.52 -12.56 23.30
C GLY A 27 -8.76 -13.48 24.49
N ASP A 28 -9.55 -13.03 25.48
CA ASP A 28 -9.92 -13.82 26.65
C ASP A 28 -11.23 -14.64 26.46
N SER A 29 -11.86 -14.58 25.28
CA SER A 29 -13.11 -15.31 25.03
C SER A 29 -12.86 -16.74 24.56
N GLN A 30 -13.67 -17.68 25.07
CA GLN A 30 -13.55 -19.13 24.79
C GLN A 30 -13.73 -19.52 23.31
N ASN A 31 -14.39 -18.66 22.52
CA ASN A 31 -14.63 -18.88 21.08
C ASN A 31 -13.64 -18.15 20.18
N PHE A 32 -12.67 -17.42 20.74
CA PHE A 32 -11.67 -16.69 19.97
C PHE A 32 -10.43 -17.56 19.72
N PRO A 33 -9.86 -17.54 18.50
CA PRO A 33 -8.64 -18.28 18.20
C PRO A 33 -7.51 -17.85 19.13
N GLN A 34 -6.99 -18.78 19.91
CA GLN A 34 -5.93 -18.52 20.87
C GLN A 34 -4.58 -18.55 20.16
N MET A 35 -3.74 -17.54 20.35
CA MET A 35 -2.41 -17.46 19.72
C MET A 35 -1.53 -18.68 20.04
N LYS A 36 -1.74 -19.29 21.22
CA LYS A 36 -1.04 -20.48 21.69
C LYS A 36 -1.24 -21.70 20.80
N ASP A 37 -2.40 -21.81 20.15
CA ASP A 37 -2.74 -22.95 19.27
C ASP A 37 -1.93 -22.91 17.95
N TYR A 38 -1.38 -21.75 17.62
CA TYR A 38 -0.60 -21.49 16.40
C TYR A 38 0.89 -21.29 16.68
N GLY A 39 1.34 -21.42 17.94
CA GLY A 39 2.72 -21.12 18.31
C GLY A 39 3.11 -19.63 18.14
N VAL A 40 2.14 -18.76 17.92
CA VAL A 40 2.35 -17.33 17.68
C VAL A 40 2.34 -16.58 19.02
N THR A 41 3.24 -15.63 19.20
CA THR A 41 3.20 -14.70 20.34
C THR A 41 2.65 -13.35 19.90
N LYS A 42 2.09 -12.58 20.85
CA LYS A 42 1.59 -11.22 20.57
C LYS A 42 2.69 -10.32 19.97
N GLU A 43 3.93 -10.46 20.43
CA GLU A 43 5.08 -9.74 19.90
C GLU A 43 5.43 -10.18 18.48
N SER A 44 5.42 -11.49 18.21
CA SER A 44 5.68 -12.03 16.87
C SER A 44 4.62 -11.60 15.85
N LEU A 45 3.34 -11.63 16.24
CA LEU A 45 2.23 -11.13 15.42
C LEU A 45 2.35 -9.64 15.13
N LEU A 46 2.69 -8.82 16.14
CA LEU A 46 2.85 -7.38 15.96
C LEU A 46 4.02 -7.07 15.01
N SER A 47 5.15 -7.77 15.18
CA SER A 47 6.31 -7.62 14.28
C SER A 47 5.94 -8.00 12.84
N TYR A 48 5.22 -9.10 12.66
CA TYR A 48 4.76 -9.55 11.35
C TYR A 48 3.82 -8.54 10.67
N LEU A 49 2.84 -8.01 11.42
CA LEU A 49 1.89 -7.02 10.92
C LEU A 49 2.58 -5.69 10.58
N PHE A 50 3.56 -5.28 11.40
CA PHE A 50 4.37 -4.09 11.15
C PHE A 50 5.19 -4.24 9.86
N ASP A 51 5.87 -5.37 9.68
CA ASP A 51 6.64 -5.64 8.47
C ASP A 51 5.74 -5.66 7.22
N LYS A 52 4.55 -6.28 7.32
CA LYS A 52 3.54 -6.31 6.26
C LYS A 52 3.03 -4.92 5.91
N GLN A 53 2.70 -4.09 6.90
CA GLN A 53 2.32 -2.69 6.68
C GLN A 53 3.45 -1.88 6.07
N SER A 54 4.69 -2.03 6.55
CA SER A 54 5.85 -1.30 5.99
C SER A 54 6.07 -1.58 4.51
N ILE A 55 5.84 -2.84 4.08
CA ILE A 55 5.94 -3.24 2.68
C ILE A 55 4.80 -2.62 1.86
N LEU A 56 3.57 -2.60 2.38
CA LEU A 56 2.43 -1.97 1.71
C LEU A 56 2.61 -0.44 1.61
N ASP A 57 3.13 0.19 2.65
CA ASP A 57 3.36 1.63 2.74
C ASP A 57 4.54 2.11 1.90
N SER A 58 5.45 1.21 1.54
CA SER A 58 6.60 1.52 0.68
C SER A 58 6.21 2.05 -0.70
N MET A 59 4.97 1.84 -1.14
CA MET A 59 4.47 2.38 -2.41
C MET A 59 4.07 3.86 -2.34
N GLY A 60 3.97 4.43 -1.13
CA GLY A 60 3.49 5.78 -0.89
C GLY A 60 2.00 5.95 -1.20
N SER A 61 1.43 7.07 -0.75
CA SER A 61 0.00 7.37 -0.95
C SER A 61 -0.34 7.59 -2.42
N GLU A 62 -1.61 7.38 -2.80
CA GLU A 62 -2.09 7.69 -4.16
C GLU A 62 -1.82 9.14 -4.54
N ARG A 63 -1.97 10.08 -3.60
CA ARG A 63 -1.65 11.50 -3.80
C ARG A 63 -0.17 11.71 -4.10
N PHE A 64 0.72 11.02 -3.38
CA PHE A 64 2.15 11.07 -3.66
C PHE A 64 2.47 10.53 -5.06
N GLN A 65 1.85 9.41 -5.44
CA GLN A 65 2.03 8.82 -6.78
C GLN A 65 1.52 9.73 -7.90
N LEU A 66 0.38 10.40 -7.71
CA LEU A 66 -0.17 11.36 -8.68
C LEU A 66 0.73 12.59 -8.85
N THR A 67 1.28 13.12 -7.74
CA THR A 67 2.28 14.19 -7.78
C THR A 67 3.53 13.74 -8.54
N LEU A 68 4.01 12.52 -8.28
CA LEU A 68 5.16 11.96 -8.99
C LEU A 68 4.87 11.83 -10.50
N LEU A 69 3.69 11.31 -10.87
CA LEU A 69 3.25 11.22 -12.26
C LEU A 69 3.26 12.60 -12.93
N GLY A 70 2.70 13.61 -12.26
CA GLY A 70 2.71 14.99 -12.75
C GLY A 70 4.13 15.50 -13.00
N ILE A 71 5.04 15.30 -12.04
CA ILE A 71 6.45 15.68 -12.19
C ILE A 71 7.10 14.96 -13.39
N PHE A 72 6.89 13.65 -13.51
CA PHE A 72 7.46 12.83 -14.59
C PHE A 72 6.92 13.20 -15.98
N VAL A 73 5.68 13.67 -16.09
CA VAL A 73 5.08 14.10 -17.36
C VAL A 73 5.43 15.54 -17.70
N VAL A 74 5.40 16.44 -16.71
CA VAL A 74 5.56 17.89 -16.92
C VAL A 74 7.01 18.28 -17.15
N ILE A 75 7.98 17.71 -16.40
CA ILE A 75 9.41 18.07 -16.55
C ILE A 75 9.92 17.85 -17.98
N PRO A 76 9.69 16.69 -18.62
CA PRO A 76 10.15 16.46 -19.99
C PRO A 76 9.51 17.41 -21.01
N ILE A 77 8.22 17.70 -20.85
CA ILE A 77 7.50 18.66 -21.70
C ILE A 77 8.11 20.06 -21.54
N PHE A 78 8.38 20.47 -20.30
CA PHE A 78 8.98 21.76 -20.00
C PHE A 78 10.40 21.88 -20.60
N ILE A 79 11.23 20.84 -20.45
CA ILE A 79 12.57 20.80 -21.06
C ILE A 79 12.47 20.86 -22.58
N ALA A 80 11.57 20.09 -23.20
CA ALA A 80 11.37 20.10 -24.65
C ALA A 80 10.93 21.49 -25.16
N SER A 81 10.12 22.21 -24.39
CA SER A 81 9.67 23.57 -24.70
C SER A 81 10.79 24.62 -24.71
N LEU A 82 11.94 24.35 -24.09
CA LEU A 82 13.09 25.26 -24.08
C LEU A 82 13.91 25.18 -25.39
N PHE A 83 13.67 24.17 -26.22
CA PHE A 83 14.38 23.98 -27.48
C PHE A 83 13.54 24.47 -28.67
N PRO A 84 14.15 25.10 -29.68
CA PRO A 84 13.44 25.49 -30.89
C PRO A 84 13.00 24.25 -31.67
N GLU A 85 11.75 24.22 -32.15
CA GLU A 85 11.09 23.06 -32.76
C GLU A 85 11.90 22.37 -33.87
N LYS A 86 12.65 23.17 -34.64
CA LYS A 86 13.56 22.72 -35.70
C LYS A 86 14.73 21.85 -35.24
N LYS A 87 15.04 21.82 -33.94
CA LYS A 87 16.06 20.96 -33.33
C LYS A 87 15.47 19.77 -32.58
N LEU A 88 14.15 19.64 -32.53
CA LEU A 88 13.48 18.55 -31.84
C LEU A 88 13.31 17.35 -32.79
N PRO A 89 13.56 16.12 -32.32
CA PRO A 89 13.56 14.92 -33.15
C PRO A 89 12.19 14.62 -33.79
N PHE A 90 11.10 15.14 -33.22
CA PHE A 90 9.73 14.91 -33.69
C PHE A 90 8.98 16.22 -34.04
N GLY A 91 9.69 17.35 -34.18
CA GLY A 91 9.11 18.65 -34.51
C GLY A 91 7.96 19.03 -33.57
N PRO A 92 6.77 19.42 -34.08
CA PRO A 92 5.65 19.88 -33.25
C PRO A 92 5.03 18.77 -32.37
N TYR A 93 5.25 17.49 -32.71
CA TYR A 93 4.71 16.35 -31.95
C TYR A 93 5.57 15.97 -30.73
N THR A 94 6.74 16.59 -30.56
CA THR A 94 7.69 16.26 -29.50
C THR A 94 7.07 16.38 -28.10
N ALA A 95 6.26 17.42 -27.86
CA ALA A 95 5.60 17.60 -26.56
C ALA A 95 4.63 16.44 -26.23
N ILE A 96 3.88 15.98 -27.23
CA ILE A 96 2.93 14.86 -27.08
C ILE A 96 3.70 13.56 -26.82
N VAL A 97 4.76 13.31 -27.59
CA VAL A 97 5.62 12.12 -27.44
C VAL A 97 6.30 12.11 -26.07
N CYS A 98 6.79 13.26 -25.58
CA CYS A 98 7.37 13.38 -24.25
C CYS A 98 6.34 13.16 -23.14
N GLY A 99 5.13 13.70 -23.28
CA GLY A 99 4.05 13.49 -22.30
C GLY A 99 3.59 12.04 -22.22
N VAL A 100 3.32 11.42 -23.37
CA VAL A 100 2.93 10.01 -23.46
C VAL A 100 4.06 9.10 -22.99
N GLY A 101 5.31 9.40 -23.39
CA GLY A 101 6.50 8.68 -22.97
C GLY A 101 6.72 8.74 -21.45
N GLY A 102 6.56 9.92 -20.84
CA GLY A 102 6.66 10.11 -19.39
C GLY A 102 5.57 9.35 -18.63
N ALA A 103 4.33 9.38 -19.13
CA ALA A 103 3.21 8.64 -18.54
C ALA A 103 3.41 7.11 -18.64
N LEU A 104 3.85 6.63 -19.81
CA LEU A 104 4.16 5.20 -20.02
C LEU A 104 5.30 4.74 -19.12
N LEU A 105 6.39 5.52 -19.02
CA LEU A 105 7.52 5.20 -18.15
C LEU A 105 7.08 5.11 -16.69
N PHE A 106 6.28 6.07 -16.22
CA PHE A 106 5.74 6.03 -14.86
C PHE A 106 4.83 4.81 -14.65
N GLY A 107 3.98 4.48 -15.61
CA GLY A 107 3.14 3.29 -15.58
C GLY A 107 3.95 2.00 -15.46
N LEU A 108 5.02 1.86 -16.25
CA LEU A 108 5.93 0.72 -16.19
C LEU A 108 6.66 0.62 -14.84
N LEU A 109 7.16 1.75 -14.31
CA LEU A 109 7.77 1.80 -12.99
C LEU A 109 6.79 1.39 -11.90
N LYS A 110 5.54 1.88 -11.95
CA LYS A 110 4.48 1.50 -11.01
C LYS A 110 4.15 0.01 -11.08
N LEU A 111 4.08 -0.56 -12.28
CA LEU A 111 3.87 -1.99 -12.47
C LEU A 111 5.02 -2.81 -11.88
N PHE A 112 6.26 -2.39 -12.11
CA PHE A 112 7.45 -3.03 -11.58
C PHE A 112 7.51 -2.95 -10.05
N MET A 113 7.19 -1.81 -9.44
CA MET A 113 7.12 -1.66 -7.99
C MET A 113 6.03 -2.55 -7.39
N ASN A 114 4.84 -2.60 -8.01
CA ASN A 114 3.78 -3.54 -7.61
C ASN A 114 4.26 -5.00 -7.65
N PHE A 115 5.01 -5.37 -8.68
CA PHE A 115 5.57 -6.70 -8.80
C PHE A 115 6.60 -7.01 -7.70
N LEU A 116 7.51 -6.06 -7.42
CA LEU A 116 8.48 -6.20 -6.34
C LEU A 116 7.81 -6.32 -4.97
N ILE A 117 6.78 -5.53 -4.70
CA ILE A 117 6.00 -5.60 -3.46
C ILE A 117 5.34 -6.98 -3.33
N ARG A 118 4.69 -7.48 -4.38
CA ARG A 118 4.12 -8.84 -4.37
C ARG A 118 5.16 -9.91 -4.09
N LYS A 119 6.35 -9.78 -4.65
CA LYS A 119 7.46 -10.73 -4.42
C LYS A 119 8.01 -10.64 -2.99
N ARG A 120 8.16 -9.43 -2.44
CA ARG A 120 8.56 -9.23 -1.04
C ARG A 120 7.51 -9.76 -0.07
N LEU A 121 6.23 -9.53 -0.37
CA LEU A 121 5.11 -10.04 0.41
C LEU A 121 5.06 -11.58 0.36
N ALA A 122 5.27 -12.18 -0.81
CA ALA A 122 5.37 -13.63 -0.95
C ALA A 122 6.59 -14.23 -0.24
N LYS A 123 7.66 -13.45 -0.04
CA LYS A 123 8.84 -13.87 0.73
C LYS A 123 8.62 -13.74 2.24
N LEU A 124 7.80 -12.79 2.67
CA LEU A 124 7.35 -12.62 4.06
C LEU A 124 6.15 -13.55 4.37
N TYR A 125 5.74 -14.42 3.45
CA TYR A 125 4.63 -15.33 3.68
C TYR A 125 5.04 -16.38 4.71
N ASP A 126 4.38 -16.35 5.86
CA ASP A 126 4.51 -17.33 6.93
C ASP A 126 3.14 -17.95 7.17
N GLU A 127 3.04 -19.27 7.04
CA GLU A 127 1.78 -20.00 6.97
C GLU A 127 1.05 -19.97 8.32
N ASP A 128 1.79 -19.98 9.42
CA ASP A 128 1.24 -19.97 10.78
C ASP A 128 0.64 -18.60 11.15
N HIS A 129 1.29 -17.50 10.77
CA HIS A 129 0.78 -16.13 11.01
C HIS A 129 -0.42 -15.79 10.14
N GLU A 130 -0.41 -16.20 8.86
CA GLU A 130 -1.53 -15.96 7.95
C GLU A 130 -2.76 -16.79 8.34
N ALA A 131 -2.59 -18.04 8.79
CA ALA A 131 -3.69 -18.88 9.29
C ALA A 131 -4.38 -18.25 10.52
N TYR A 132 -3.59 -17.74 11.46
CA TYR A 132 -4.11 -17.02 12.63
C TYR A 132 -4.83 -15.73 12.23
N ILE A 133 -4.22 -14.90 11.37
CA ILE A 133 -4.82 -13.64 10.89
C ILE A 133 -6.14 -13.90 10.15
N ALA A 134 -6.21 -14.94 9.32
CA ALA A 134 -7.42 -15.32 8.58
C ALA A 134 -8.57 -15.72 9.53
N GLN A 135 -8.29 -16.47 10.60
CA GLN A 135 -9.32 -16.82 11.58
C GLN A 135 -9.78 -15.62 12.41
N VAL A 136 -8.85 -14.74 12.82
CA VAL A 136 -9.21 -13.50 13.53
C VAL A 136 -10.08 -12.59 12.66
N LEU A 137 -9.76 -12.46 11.38
CA LEU A 137 -10.57 -11.71 10.40
C LEU A 137 -11.94 -12.36 10.18
N SER A 138 -12.00 -13.68 10.04
CA SER A 138 -13.27 -14.41 9.89
C SER A 138 -14.15 -14.29 11.14
N TYR A 139 -13.56 -14.28 12.34
CA TYR A 139 -14.29 -14.06 13.58
C TYR A 139 -14.85 -12.63 13.64
N ARG A 140 -14.04 -11.63 13.27
CA ARG A 140 -14.48 -10.24 13.15
C ARG A 140 -15.67 -10.11 12.19
N ASP A 141 -15.57 -10.65 10.98
CA ASP A 141 -16.62 -10.49 9.97
C ASP A 141 -17.94 -11.20 10.32
N LYS A 142 -17.87 -12.23 11.18
CA LYS A 142 -19.03 -13.00 11.66
C LYS A 142 -19.70 -12.41 12.90
N HIS A 143 -18.97 -11.63 13.72
CA HIS A 143 -19.45 -11.13 15.01
C HIS A 143 -19.51 -9.60 15.14
N LEU A 144 -18.92 -8.84 14.21
CA LEU A 144 -18.86 -7.37 14.24
C LEU A 144 -19.57 -6.69 13.05
N LYS A 145 -20.51 -7.40 12.40
CA LYS A 145 -21.44 -6.81 11.42
C LYS A 145 -22.72 -6.31 12.09
#